data_AF-A0A067NKA7-F1
#
_entry.id   AF-A0A067NKA7-F1
#
_cell.length_a   1.000
_cell.length_b   1.000
_cell.length_c   1.000
_cell.angle_alpha   90.00
_cell.angle_beta   90.00
_cell.angle_gamma   90.00
#
_symmetry.space_group_name_H-M   'P 1'
#
loop_
_entity.id
_entity.type
_entity.pdbx_description
1 polymer ?
#
loop_
_entity_poly.entity_id
_entity_poly.type
_entity_poly.pdbx_seq_one_letter_code
_entity_poly.pdbx_strand_id
1 'polypeptide(L)'
;MVSPAAPDTKDKDGSKRARSQMPTPPYTPATPPPLCLLSPSTSSENGETTSLERIQRPTKDAEASGAVVSLSTSFHPSAGHCGDLAPDLVLLSSDSVFFYVHSSVIRSASNNNLCGFLTSNSSKNTQATDQATMKCPDGAMSSDEGIELVMLPDQSQVLNIMLHFIYNISPAHHSPPFHIISQAVERLHDAYGVDVHRVMQGSALGLSSPHSNNVQSYNQPHESSLFTFLAAHAPLYPIEVYALAASIDLYSLAQNASLYLHELDLCPTDDEDCAGGKLRLTPEMARKMGGVYLMRLIGMHKRRLEALRTAVCTAPEGHLIDRPSEDQCSAEDQASLKRAWALAAAYIVCTAGPGVSAQTIDGTFRPFAQHVACSRCRHALDKRLESMNREWRVAPRTI
;
A
#
# COMPACT_ATOMS: atom_id res chain seq x y z
N MET A 1 -32.51 -65.77 -73.08
CA MET A 1 -33.63 -64.87 -73.40
C MET A 1 -33.79 -63.95 -72.20
N VAL A 2 -33.60 -62.63 -72.20
CA VAL A 2 -33.41 -61.58 -73.20
C VAL A 2 -32.78 -60.41 -72.40
N SER A 3 -31.71 -59.80 -72.91
CA SER A 3 -31.33 -58.41 -72.58
C SER A 3 -32.26 -57.49 -73.36
N PRO A 4 -32.69 -56.31 -72.87
CA PRO A 4 -31.89 -55.08 -73.06
C PRO A 4 -32.21 -54.04 -71.93
N ALA A 5 -31.77 -52.78 -71.85
CA ALA A 5 -30.92 -51.85 -72.58
C ALA A 5 -30.64 -50.67 -71.61
N ALA A 6 -29.43 -50.09 -71.65
CA ALA A 6 -29.20 -48.66 -71.34
C ALA A 6 -29.54 -47.83 -72.60
N PRO A 7 -29.80 -46.50 -72.57
CA PRO A 7 -28.86 -45.43 -72.17
C PRO A 7 -29.61 -44.29 -71.39
N ASP A 8 -29.12 -43.11 -71.01
CA ASP A 8 -28.04 -42.26 -71.50
C ASP A 8 -27.72 -41.17 -70.43
N THR A 9 -26.53 -40.61 -70.62
CA THR A 9 -25.76 -39.60 -69.89
C THR A 9 -26.47 -38.28 -69.52
N LYS A 10 -26.04 -37.67 -68.40
CA LYS A 10 -25.62 -36.24 -68.37
C LYS A 10 -24.83 -35.87 -67.11
N ASP A 11 -23.56 -35.57 -67.35
CA ASP A 11 -22.67 -34.80 -66.49
C ASP A 11 -23.27 -33.45 -66.07
N LYS A 12 -23.09 -33.09 -64.79
CA LYS A 12 -22.84 -31.70 -64.35
C LYS A 12 -22.03 -31.69 -63.05
N ASP A 13 -20.72 -31.62 -63.25
CA ASP A 13 -19.84 -30.54 -62.78
C ASP A 13 -20.05 -29.94 -61.38
N GLY A 14 -19.09 -30.22 -60.50
CA GLY A 14 -18.32 -29.21 -59.77
C GLY A 14 -19.04 -28.22 -58.84
N SER A 15 -19.02 -28.49 -57.52
CA SER A 15 -18.62 -27.47 -56.53
C SER A 15 -18.25 -28.12 -55.19
N LYS A 16 -16.96 -28.45 -55.02
CA LYS A 16 -16.37 -28.75 -53.72
C LYS A 16 -16.28 -27.44 -52.93
N ARG A 17 -17.24 -27.18 -52.03
CA ARG A 17 -17.16 -26.05 -51.10
C ARG A 17 -16.12 -26.38 -50.02
N ALA A 18 -15.01 -25.65 -50.04
CA ALA A 18 -13.93 -25.76 -49.08
C ALA A 18 -14.45 -25.52 -47.66
N ARG A 19 -14.13 -26.46 -46.77
CA ARG A 19 -14.40 -26.42 -45.33
C ARG A 19 -13.46 -25.39 -44.72
N SER A 20 -13.96 -24.19 -44.42
CA SER A 20 -13.17 -23.15 -43.75
C SER A 20 -13.00 -23.55 -42.28
N GLN A 21 -11.93 -24.28 -41.96
CA GLN A 21 -11.47 -24.47 -40.59
C GLN A 21 -10.85 -23.16 -40.12
N MET A 22 -11.27 -22.66 -38.95
CA MET A 22 -10.58 -21.55 -38.31
C MET A 22 -9.16 -22.00 -37.89
N PRO A 23 -8.12 -21.17 -38.10
CA PRO A 23 -6.78 -21.52 -37.69
C PRO A 23 -6.66 -21.50 -36.16
N THR A 24 -6.11 -22.56 -35.59
CA THR A 24 -5.50 -22.54 -34.26
C THR A 24 -4.27 -21.63 -34.29
N PRO A 25 -4.05 -20.76 -33.28
CA PRO A 25 -2.87 -19.90 -33.25
C PRO A 25 -1.58 -20.73 -33.06
N PRO A 26 -0.45 -20.33 -33.67
CA PRO A 26 0.81 -21.03 -33.51
C PRO A 26 1.35 -20.82 -32.09
N TYR A 27 1.64 -21.93 -31.39
CA TYR A 27 2.46 -21.91 -30.20
C TYR A 27 3.90 -21.58 -30.63
N THR A 28 4.37 -20.39 -30.27
CA THR A 28 5.76 -19.98 -30.44
C THR A 28 6.29 -19.60 -29.05
N PRO A 29 7.26 -20.32 -28.48
CA PRO A 29 7.89 -19.88 -27.25
C PRO A 29 8.72 -18.63 -27.56
N ALA A 30 8.33 -17.50 -26.99
CA ALA A 30 9.06 -16.24 -27.12
C ALA A 30 10.39 -16.35 -26.37
N THR A 31 11.48 -16.44 -27.11
CA THR A 31 12.83 -16.13 -26.62
C THR A 31 12.93 -14.60 -26.52
N PRO A 32 13.35 -14.01 -25.39
CA PRO A 32 13.50 -12.56 -25.30
C PRO A 32 14.69 -12.08 -26.15
N PRO A 33 14.59 -10.89 -26.79
CA PRO A 33 15.71 -10.29 -27.50
C PRO A 33 16.81 -9.85 -26.53
N PRO A 34 18.09 -9.79 -26.96
CA PRO A 34 19.16 -9.26 -26.12
C PRO A 34 18.94 -7.76 -25.95
N LEU A 35 18.63 -7.32 -24.73
CA LEU A 35 18.63 -5.91 -24.39
C LEU A 35 20.09 -5.43 -24.40
N CYS A 36 20.41 -4.58 -25.37
CA CYS A 36 21.66 -3.84 -25.42
C CYS A 36 21.76 -2.99 -24.14
N LEU A 37 22.74 -3.32 -23.30
CA LEU A 37 23.20 -2.48 -22.20
C LEU A 37 23.80 -1.20 -22.78
N LEU A 38 23.06 -0.10 -22.73
CA LEU A 38 23.66 1.23 -22.80
C LEU A 38 24.36 1.49 -21.47
N SER A 39 25.68 1.36 -21.48
CA SER A 39 26.56 1.77 -20.40
C SER A 39 26.47 3.29 -20.17
N PRO A 40 26.51 3.78 -18.93
CA PRO A 40 26.76 5.20 -18.68
C PRO A 40 28.19 5.52 -19.10
N SER A 41 28.32 6.50 -19.99
CA SER A 41 29.60 7.03 -20.42
C SER A 41 30.32 7.67 -19.23
N THR A 42 31.53 7.19 -18.95
CA THR A 42 32.52 7.88 -18.15
C THR A 42 32.98 9.14 -18.89
N SER A 43 32.87 10.30 -18.25
CA SER A 43 33.73 11.44 -18.55
C SER A 43 34.12 12.08 -17.23
N SER A 44 35.38 11.83 -16.88
CA SER A 44 36.17 12.53 -15.89
C SER A 44 36.82 13.74 -16.56
N GLU A 45 37.32 14.66 -15.72
CA GLU A 45 38.32 15.71 -15.99
C GLU A 45 37.79 17.02 -16.62
N ASN A 46 38.10 18.24 -16.18
CA ASN A 46 38.98 18.87 -15.18
C ASN A 46 38.46 20.33 -15.04
N GLY A 47 38.70 21.16 -14.02
CA GLY A 47 39.58 21.12 -12.86
C GLY A 47 39.62 22.53 -12.22
N GLU A 48 40.27 22.58 -11.05
CA GLU A 48 41.04 23.71 -10.49
C GLU A 48 40.28 24.96 -9.96
N THR A 49 40.57 25.54 -8.79
CA THR A 49 41.79 25.50 -7.96
C THR A 49 41.58 26.13 -6.58
N THR A 50 42.38 25.64 -5.60
CA THR A 50 43.00 26.32 -4.45
C THR A 50 42.10 26.84 -3.31
N SER A 51 42.33 26.47 -2.04
CA SER A 51 43.59 26.78 -1.34
C SER A 51 43.85 25.86 -0.14
N LEU A 52 45.05 25.27 -0.11
CA LEU A 52 45.70 24.67 1.05
C LEU A 52 46.55 25.74 1.75
N GLU A 53 46.32 25.96 3.05
CA GLU A 53 47.33 26.42 4.02
C GLU A 53 47.22 25.50 5.24
N ARG A 54 48.18 24.59 5.47
CA ARG A 54 49.49 24.77 6.13
C ARG A 54 49.40 24.85 7.67
N ILE A 55 49.59 23.66 8.27
CA ILE A 55 50.34 23.31 9.49
C ILE A 55 50.12 24.18 10.74
N GLN A 56 49.54 23.58 11.79
CA GLN A 56 50.09 23.65 13.14
C GLN A 56 49.80 22.39 13.95
N ARG A 57 50.86 21.79 14.51
CA ARG A 57 50.79 20.79 15.60
C ARG A 57 50.03 21.41 16.78
N PRO A 58 49.18 20.67 17.49
CA PRO A 58 48.63 21.18 18.74
C PRO A 58 49.74 21.20 19.79
N THR A 59 50.15 22.41 20.17
CA THR A 59 50.72 22.65 21.49
C THR A 59 49.66 22.31 22.53
N LYS A 60 50.12 21.59 23.56
CA LYS A 60 49.38 21.31 24.79
C LYS A 60 48.93 22.64 25.40
N ASP A 61 47.66 22.99 25.22
CA ASP A 61 46.97 23.94 26.08
C ASP A 61 45.59 23.35 26.40
N ALA A 62 45.32 23.30 27.71
CA ALA A 62 44.12 22.73 28.28
C ALA A 62 42.94 23.68 28.04
N GLU A 63 42.03 23.30 27.15
CA GLU A 63 40.72 23.95 27.02
C GLU A 63 39.61 22.95 27.32
N ALA A 64 38.65 23.41 28.11
CA ALA A 64 37.53 22.63 28.60
C ALA A 64 36.82 21.93 27.44
N SER A 65 36.71 20.60 27.54
CA SER A 65 35.94 19.77 26.63
C SER A 65 34.46 20.16 26.74
N GLY A 66 34.04 21.17 25.97
CA GLY A 66 32.64 21.52 25.79
C GLY A 66 31.92 20.32 25.18
N ALA A 67 31.13 19.61 25.98
CA ALA A 67 30.34 18.50 25.51
C ALA A 67 29.39 19.01 24.42
N VAL A 68 29.60 18.58 23.17
CA VAL A 68 28.67 18.89 22.07
C VAL A 68 27.40 18.09 22.32
N VAL A 69 26.31 18.78 22.61
CA VAL A 69 25.00 18.16 22.87
C VAL A 69 24.23 18.08 21.56
N SER A 70 23.81 16.88 21.16
CA SER A 70 22.98 16.66 19.97
C SER A 70 21.51 16.87 20.30
N LEU A 71 20.88 17.87 19.67
CA LEU A 71 19.47 18.23 19.91
C LEU A 71 18.61 17.93 18.68
N SER A 72 17.36 17.51 18.91
CA SER A 72 16.36 17.45 17.85
C SER A 72 16.07 18.85 17.30
N THR A 73 16.07 18.98 15.98
CA THR A 73 15.72 20.25 15.29
C THR A 73 14.22 20.53 15.33
N SER A 74 13.39 19.50 15.48
CA SER A 74 11.93 19.64 15.60
C SER A 74 11.51 19.80 17.06
N PHE A 75 12.16 19.12 18.00
CA PHE A 75 11.80 19.10 19.42
C PHE A 75 12.93 19.67 20.29
N HIS A 76 13.19 20.97 20.15
CA HIS A 76 14.19 21.72 20.92
C HIS A 76 13.52 22.61 22.00
N PRO A 77 14.28 23.19 22.95
CA PRO A 77 13.70 23.94 24.08
C PRO A 77 12.80 25.13 23.70
N SER A 78 12.97 25.65 22.48
CA SER A 78 12.23 26.83 21.97
C SER A 78 11.17 26.44 20.94
N ALA A 79 10.87 25.15 20.79
CA ALA A 79 9.87 24.68 19.83
C ALA A 79 8.45 24.95 20.38
N GLY A 80 7.72 25.86 19.73
CA GLY A 80 6.39 26.32 20.14
C GLY A 80 5.23 25.36 19.80
N HIS A 81 5.37 24.07 20.09
CA HIS A 81 4.36 23.06 19.75
C HIS A 81 3.10 23.11 20.61
N CYS A 82 3.18 23.71 21.81
CA CYS A 82 2.08 23.85 22.75
C CYS A 82 1.85 25.30 23.20
N GLY A 83 1.89 26.23 22.24
CA GLY A 83 1.72 27.66 22.53
C GLY A 83 2.87 28.18 23.39
N ASP A 84 2.53 28.85 24.49
CA ASP A 84 3.51 29.43 25.43
C ASP A 84 3.99 28.45 26.51
N LEU A 85 3.54 27.18 26.48
CA LEU A 85 3.99 26.18 27.43
C LEU A 85 5.46 25.80 27.15
N ALA A 86 6.30 25.91 28.17
CA ALA A 86 7.67 25.43 28.09
C ALA A 86 7.73 23.90 28.24
N PRO A 87 8.67 23.21 27.57
CA PRO A 87 8.85 21.78 27.74
C PRO A 87 9.30 21.44 29.17
N ASP A 88 8.63 20.48 29.80
CA ASP A 88 8.84 20.01 31.18
C ASP A 88 9.39 18.57 31.23
N LEU A 89 9.62 17.96 30.07
CA LEU A 89 10.15 16.60 29.92
C LEU A 89 11.20 16.55 28.80
N VAL A 90 12.30 15.85 29.04
CA VAL A 90 13.34 15.56 28.05
C VAL A 90 13.43 14.06 27.82
N LEU A 91 13.26 13.65 26.57
CA LEU A 91 13.50 12.29 26.14
C LEU A 91 14.89 12.20 25.51
N LEU A 92 15.68 11.23 25.94
CA LEU A 92 17.01 10.93 25.39
C LEU A 92 16.92 9.63 24.58
N SER A 93 17.25 9.70 23.30
CA SER A 93 17.31 8.52 22.43
C SER A 93 18.57 7.68 22.69
N SER A 94 18.59 6.45 22.19
CA SER A 94 19.74 5.53 22.37
C SER A 94 21.02 5.99 21.64
N ASP A 95 20.88 6.80 20.59
CA ASP A 95 21.96 7.47 19.85
C ASP A 95 22.26 8.88 20.39
N SER A 96 21.86 9.17 21.64
CA SER A 96 22.23 10.37 22.40
C SER A 96 21.70 11.70 21.83
N VAL A 97 20.51 11.70 21.24
CA VAL A 97 19.81 12.91 20.81
C VAL A 97 18.74 13.28 21.84
N PHE A 98 18.74 14.54 22.27
CA PHE A 98 17.76 15.06 23.23
C PHE A 98 16.52 15.64 22.52
N PHE A 99 15.35 15.33 23.05
CA PHE A 99 14.05 15.80 22.59
C PHE A 99 13.32 16.48 23.74
N TYR A 100 13.03 17.77 23.59
CA TYR A 100 12.30 18.57 24.56
C TYR A 100 10.81 18.52 24.24
N VAL A 101 10.02 18.02 25.19
CA VAL A 101 8.60 17.69 25.03
C VAL A 101 7.80 18.04 26.28
N HIS A 102 6.48 17.89 26.20
CA HIS A 102 5.53 18.19 27.26
C HIS A 102 4.99 16.89 27.87
N SER A 103 5.20 16.68 29.17
CA SER A 103 4.76 15.53 29.94
C SER A 103 3.24 15.34 29.81
N SER A 104 2.47 16.44 29.81
CA SER A 104 1.01 16.45 29.66
C SER A 104 0.55 15.86 28.32
N VAL A 105 1.23 16.22 27.22
CA VAL A 105 0.94 15.72 25.87
C VAL A 105 1.25 14.23 25.78
N ILE A 106 2.43 13.82 26.21
CA ILE A 106 2.84 12.41 26.18
C ILE A 106 1.88 11.54 27.02
N ARG A 107 1.54 11.97 28.24
CA ARG A 107 0.61 11.26 29.14
C ARG A 107 -0.82 11.23 28.61
N SER A 108 -1.24 12.25 27.85
CA SER A 108 -2.57 12.25 27.23
C SER A 108 -2.71 11.24 26.08
N ALA A 109 -1.57 10.87 25.47
CA ALA A 109 -1.50 9.95 24.34
C ALA A 109 -1.21 8.50 24.75
N SER A 110 -0.39 8.28 25.79
CA SER A 110 0.03 6.95 26.27
C SER A 110 -0.82 6.48 27.45
N ASN A 111 -1.34 5.25 27.39
CA ASN A 111 -2.09 4.61 28.48
C ASN A 111 -1.20 3.83 29.48
N ASN A 112 0.10 3.71 29.21
CA ASN A 112 1.03 2.93 30.02
C ASN A 112 2.25 3.74 30.48
N ASN A 113 2.14 5.07 30.50
CA ASN A 113 3.20 5.99 30.93
C ASN A 113 4.52 5.79 30.16
N LEU A 114 4.43 5.61 28.84
CA LEU A 114 5.54 5.18 27.98
C LEU A 114 6.23 3.94 28.56
N CYS A 115 5.53 2.80 28.66
CA CYS A 115 6.08 1.57 29.24
C CYS A 115 6.60 1.75 30.70
N GLY A 116 6.02 2.68 31.46
CA GLY A 116 6.43 3.00 32.83
C GLY A 116 7.68 3.88 32.94
N PHE A 117 8.20 4.42 31.83
CA PHE A 117 9.34 5.32 31.87
C PHE A 117 9.02 6.69 32.49
N LEU A 118 7.76 7.14 32.44
CA LEU A 118 7.34 8.38 33.09
C LEU A 118 7.02 8.14 34.57
N THR A 119 7.52 9.01 35.45
CA THR A 119 7.20 8.92 36.87
C THR A 119 5.70 9.14 37.11
N SER A 120 5.06 8.16 37.74
CA SER A 120 3.65 8.28 38.12
C SER A 120 3.56 9.32 39.25
N ASN A 121 2.74 10.37 39.09
CA ASN A 121 2.56 11.46 40.07
C ASN A 121 2.06 11.00 41.46
N SER A 122 1.98 9.69 41.74
CA SER A 122 1.37 9.09 42.92
C SER A 122 2.28 8.98 44.16
N SER A 123 3.49 9.53 44.16
CA SER A 123 4.40 9.43 45.32
C SER A 123 5.03 10.75 45.76
N LYS A 124 4.27 11.86 45.70
CA LYS A 124 4.58 13.05 46.52
C LYS A 124 3.71 13.18 47.78
N ASN A 125 2.93 12.15 48.15
CA ASN A 125 2.17 12.18 49.40
C ASN A 125 2.30 10.88 50.22
N THR A 126 2.95 11.02 51.39
CA THR A 126 2.87 10.15 52.58
C THR A 126 3.64 8.83 52.57
N GLN A 127 4.90 8.88 53.02
CA GLN A 127 5.28 8.29 54.31
C GLN A 127 6.64 8.85 54.72
N ALA A 128 6.58 9.93 55.50
CA ALA A 128 7.63 10.27 56.43
C ALA A 128 7.83 9.08 57.36
N THR A 129 8.93 8.38 57.22
CA THR A 129 9.47 7.54 58.28
C THR A 129 9.93 8.48 59.39
N ASP A 130 9.28 8.37 60.54
CA ASP A 130 9.76 8.90 61.80
C ASP A 130 11.19 8.37 62.06
N GLN A 131 12.19 9.22 61.84
CA GLN A 131 13.44 9.19 62.60
C GLN A 131 14.17 10.53 62.49
N ALA A 132 14.63 10.98 63.66
CA ALA A 132 14.97 12.35 64.01
C ALA A 132 16.23 12.93 63.34
N THR A 133 16.35 14.26 63.49
CA THR A 133 17.59 15.08 63.53
C THR A 133 18.31 15.39 62.21
N MET A 134 17.99 16.51 61.57
CA MET A 134 18.66 17.81 61.82
C MET A 134 18.03 18.90 60.95
N LYS A 135 17.70 20.00 61.62
CA LYS A 135 17.18 21.25 61.08
C LYS A 135 18.36 22.08 60.55
N CYS A 136 18.39 22.36 59.26
CA CYS A 136 19.11 23.52 58.72
C CYS A 136 18.07 24.61 58.41
N PRO A 137 18.11 25.78 59.05
CA PRO A 137 17.35 26.93 58.62
C PRO A 137 18.21 27.71 57.65
N ASP A 138 17.82 27.78 56.38
CA ASP A 138 17.90 29.03 55.62
C ASP A 138 17.08 28.89 54.33
N GLY A 139 16.20 29.86 54.15
CA GLY A 139 15.22 29.89 53.08
C GLY A 139 15.88 30.16 51.74
N ALA A 140 15.84 29.14 50.87
CA ALA A 140 15.80 29.32 49.44
C ALA A 140 14.62 28.48 48.94
N MET A 141 13.50 29.14 48.62
CA MET A 141 12.51 28.56 47.70
C MET A 141 13.21 28.40 46.35
N SER A 142 13.83 27.24 46.13
CA SER A 142 14.11 26.77 44.79
C SER A 142 12.91 25.92 44.38
N SER A 143 11.94 26.54 43.72
CA SER A 143 11.08 25.82 42.77
C SER A 143 11.92 25.49 41.54
N ASP A 144 12.99 24.72 41.73
CA ASP A 144 13.68 24.03 40.66
C ASP A 144 12.88 22.74 40.45
N GLU A 145 11.68 22.86 39.86
CA GLU A 145 11.04 21.72 39.21
C GLU A 145 11.90 21.39 38.00
N GLY A 146 13.01 20.70 38.26
CA GLY A 146 13.93 20.26 37.24
C GLY A 146 13.19 19.45 36.18
N ILE A 147 13.53 19.71 34.92
CA ILE A 147 13.00 18.99 33.76
C ILE A 147 13.25 17.49 33.95
N GLU A 148 12.21 16.67 33.88
CA GLU A 148 12.33 15.22 33.99
C GLU A 148 13.12 14.69 32.80
N LEU A 149 14.19 13.92 33.03
CA LEU A 149 15.00 13.29 31.98
C LEU A 149 14.70 11.79 31.91
N VAL A 150 14.26 11.33 30.73
CA VAL A 150 13.88 9.94 30.47
C VAL A 150 14.67 9.38 29.30
N MET A 151 15.34 8.25 29.50
CA MET A 151 16.06 7.54 28.43
C MET A 151 15.17 6.49 27.78
N LEU A 152 15.07 6.52 26.44
CA LEU A 152 14.33 5.55 25.66
C LEU A 152 15.30 4.69 24.83
N PRO A 153 15.00 3.39 24.61
CA PRO A 153 15.85 2.50 23.83
C PRO A 153 15.79 2.79 22.32
N ASP A 154 14.84 3.61 21.87
CA ASP A 154 14.63 3.90 20.44
C ASP A 154 15.70 4.86 19.89
N GLN A 155 16.05 4.64 18.61
CA GLN A 155 16.92 5.56 17.87
C GLN A 155 16.20 6.89 17.62
N SER A 156 16.96 7.97 17.49
CA SER A 156 16.44 9.32 17.27
C SER A 156 15.48 9.43 16.09
N GLN A 157 15.74 8.73 14.99
CA GLN A 157 14.86 8.76 13.80
C GLN A 157 13.47 8.19 14.09
N VAL A 158 13.41 7.05 14.78
CA VAL A 158 12.15 6.40 15.18
C VAL A 158 11.42 7.29 16.19
N LEU A 159 12.13 7.77 17.21
CA LEU A 159 11.59 8.66 18.24
C LEU A 159 11.05 9.97 17.66
N ASN A 160 11.74 10.56 16.68
CA ASN A 160 11.27 11.75 16.00
C ASN A 160 9.90 11.50 15.33
N ILE A 161 9.77 10.40 14.58
CA ILE A 161 8.49 10.05 13.95
C ILE A 161 7.40 9.77 15.00
N MET A 162 7.73 9.06 16.09
CA MET A 162 6.78 8.83 17.19
C MET A 162 6.24 10.15 17.77
N LEU A 163 7.11 11.14 17.98
CA LEU A 163 6.72 12.43 18.52
C LEU A 163 5.91 13.25 17.51
N HIS A 164 6.27 13.24 16.23
CA HIS A 164 5.44 13.84 15.18
C HIS A 164 4.01 13.27 15.19
N PHE A 165 3.87 11.97 15.45
CA PHE A 165 2.56 11.34 15.58
C PHE A 165 1.83 11.83 16.83
N ILE A 166 2.46 11.77 18.00
CA ILE A 166 1.85 12.20 19.27
C ILE A 166 1.41 13.68 19.24
N TYR A 167 2.22 14.56 18.65
CA TYR A 167 1.92 15.98 18.51
C TYR A 167 1.02 16.31 17.32
N ASN A 168 0.63 15.32 16.51
CA ASN A 168 -0.16 15.49 15.29
C ASN A 168 0.48 16.47 14.28
N ILE A 169 1.81 16.41 14.14
CA ILE A 169 2.60 17.21 13.21
C ILE A 169 3.02 16.32 12.04
N SER A 170 2.83 16.79 10.81
CA SER A 170 3.22 16.03 9.62
C SER A 170 4.73 15.73 9.61
N PRO A 171 5.14 14.45 9.52
CA PRO A 171 6.56 14.07 9.37
C PRO A 171 7.07 14.20 7.93
N ALA A 172 6.23 14.64 6.97
CA ALA A 172 6.54 14.60 5.54
C ALA A 172 7.83 15.36 5.16
N HIS A 173 8.13 16.46 5.86
CA HIS A 173 9.35 17.24 5.63
C HIS A 173 10.64 16.48 5.92
N HIS A 174 10.58 15.45 6.77
CA HIS A 174 11.73 14.60 7.08
C HIS A 174 11.91 13.46 6.08
N SER A 175 10.93 13.23 5.19
CA SER A 175 10.91 12.14 4.21
C SER A 175 11.45 10.80 4.78
N PRO A 176 10.96 10.35 5.95
CA PRO A 176 11.50 9.16 6.59
C PRO A 176 11.25 7.92 5.71
N PRO A 177 12.19 6.97 5.65
CA PRO A 177 11.97 5.74 4.91
C PRO A 177 10.85 4.90 5.58
N PHE A 178 10.08 4.16 4.78
CA PHE A 178 8.87 3.49 5.26
C PHE A 178 9.10 2.55 6.46
N HIS A 179 10.24 1.86 6.50
CA HIS A 179 10.56 0.96 7.63
C HIS A 179 10.66 1.70 8.97
N ILE A 180 11.15 2.96 8.99
CA ILE A 180 11.18 3.79 10.20
C ILE A 180 9.77 4.21 10.61
N ILE A 181 8.91 4.52 9.63
CA ILE A 181 7.51 4.86 9.89
C ILE A 181 6.78 3.65 10.49
N SER A 182 6.92 2.46 9.87
CA SER A 182 6.34 1.22 10.38
C SER A 182 6.80 0.95 11.81
N GLN A 183 8.11 1.02 12.05
CA GLN A 183 8.68 0.79 13.38
C GLN A 183 8.14 1.80 14.41
N ALA A 184 8.05 3.09 14.06
CA ALA A 184 7.51 4.10 14.96
C ALA A 184 6.05 3.81 15.34
N VAL A 185 5.21 3.43 14.37
CA VAL A 185 3.80 3.08 14.61
C VAL A 185 3.65 1.83 15.48
N GLU A 186 4.44 0.80 15.21
CA GLU A 186 4.45 -0.43 16.02
C GLU A 186 4.90 -0.15 17.45
N ARG A 187 5.96 0.64 17.63
CA ARG A 187 6.48 1.00 18.96
C ARG A 187 5.47 1.84 19.76
N LEU A 188 4.80 2.78 19.11
CA LEU A 188 3.71 3.55 19.72
C LEU A 188 2.60 2.64 20.24
N HIS A 189 2.14 1.69 19.41
CA HIS A 189 1.06 0.78 19.75
C HIS A 189 1.46 -0.27 20.79
N ASP A 190 2.51 -1.06 20.51
CA ASP A 190 2.84 -2.27 21.26
C ASP A 190 3.59 -1.98 22.56
N ALA A 191 4.53 -1.02 22.52
CA ALA A 191 5.41 -0.75 23.65
C ALA A 191 4.93 0.43 24.49
N TYR A 192 4.51 1.51 23.84
CA TYR A 192 4.18 2.76 24.51
C TYR A 192 2.69 2.97 24.78
N GLY A 193 1.85 1.98 24.47
CA GLY A 193 0.44 2.00 24.80
C GLY A 193 -0.28 3.24 24.26
N VAL A 194 0.19 3.79 23.14
CA VAL A 194 -0.41 4.94 22.49
C VAL A 194 -1.53 4.44 21.62
N ASP A 195 -2.72 5.01 21.81
CA ASP A 195 -3.86 4.72 20.95
C ASP A 195 -3.64 5.38 19.58
N VAL A 196 -3.09 4.60 18.66
CA VAL A 196 -2.79 5.03 17.29
C VAL A 196 -4.08 5.43 16.57
N HIS A 197 -5.23 4.82 16.86
CA HIS A 197 -6.50 5.23 16.24
C HIS A 197 -6.87 6.66 16.64
N ARG A 198 -6.72 6.98 17.92
CA ARG A 198 -6.98 8.34 18.43
C ARG A 198 -6.01 9.38 17.88
N VAL A 199 -4.73 9.02 17.76
CA VAL A 199 -3.70 9.87 17.14
C VAL A 199 -4.02 10.10 15.66
N MET A 200 -4.40 9.05 14.94
CA MET A 200 -4.79 9.09 13.51
C MET A 200 -6.11 9.79 13.24
N GLN A 201 -6.91 10.11 14.25
CA GLN A 201 -8.14 10.90 14.09
C GLN A 201 -7.93 12.37 14.44
N GLY A 202 -6.71 12.78 14.80
CA GLY A 202 -6.41 14.14 15.24
C GLY A 202 -7.03 14.50 16.60
N SER A 203 -7.56 13.52 17.34
CA SER A 203 -8.28 13.71 18.60
C SER A 203 -7.40 13.49 19.85
N ALA A 204 -6.10 13.24 19.67
CA ALA A 204 -5.16 13.05 20.77
C ALA A 204 -4.98 14.33 21.60
N LEU A 205 -4.99 15.48 20.95
CA LEU A 205 -4.92 16.78 21.62
C LEU A 205 -6.34 17.37 21.68
N GLY A 206 -6.96 17.34 22.86
CA GLY A 206 -8.12 18.20 23.16
C GLY A 206 -7.78 19.71 23.16
N LEU A 207 -6.60 20.07 22.64
CA LEU A 207 -6.16 21.42 22.37
C LEU A 207 -6.67 21.77 20.98
N SER A 208 -7.88 22.33 20.94
CA SER A 208 -8.35 23.12 19.82
C SER A 208 -7.22 24.03 19.36
N SER A 209 -6.76 23.87 18.12
CA SER A 209 -5.75 24.75 17.55
C SER A 209 -6.23 26.21 17.72
N PRO A 210 -5.48 27.12 18.36
CA PRO A 210 -5.97 28.48 18.66
C PRO A 210 -6.14 29.39 17.43
N HIS A 211 -5.88 28.90 16.21
CA HIS A 211 -5.80 29.73 15.01
C HIS A 211 -6.81 29.43 13.90
N SER A 212 -7.86 28.65 14.17
CA SER A 212 -9.02 28.55 13.25
C SER A 212 -10.26 29.22 13.83
N ASN A 213 -10.15 30.52 14.10
CA ASN A 213 -11.30 31.39 14.34
C ASN A 213 -11.88 31.85 12.99
N ASN A 214 -12.31 30.92 12.15
CA ASN A 214 -13.21 31.26 11.07
C ASN A 214 -14.15 30.09 10.72
N VAL A 215 -15.41 30.27 11.10
CA VAL A 215 -16.61 29.83 10.38
C VAL A 215 -16.74 28.32 10.16
N GLN A 216 -17.50 27.69 11.08
CA GLN A 216 -18.75 27.01 10.73
C GLN A 216 -18.76 26.27 9.38
N SER A 217 -18.02 25.16 9.29
CA SER A 217 -18.22 24.17 8.22
C SER A 217 -18.64 22.84 8.85
N TYR A 218 -19.95 22.60 8.86
CA TYR A 218 -20.53 21.29 9.05
C TYR A 218 -19.99 20.34 7.96
N ASN A 219 -19.63 19.11 8.34
CA ASN A 219 -19.45 17.94 7.48
C ASN A 219 -18.27 17.94 6.48
N GLN A 220 -17.04 17.99 6.97
CA GLN A 220 -15.93 17.30 6.29
C GLN A 220 -15.12 16.48 7.30
N PRO A 221 -14.86 15.17 7.05
CA PRO A 221 -13.90 14.44 7.85
C PRO A 221 -12.52 15.06 7.55
N HIS A 222 -11.96 15.79 8.52
CA HIS A 222 -10.55 16.15 8.47
C HIS A 222 -9.76 14.85 8.60
N GLU A 223 -9.47 14.19 7.48
CA GLU A 223 -8.50 13.09 7.47
C GLU A 223 -7.21 13.61 8.08
N SER A 224 -6.71 12.92 9.10
CA SER A 224 -5.49 13.38 9.77
C SER A 224 -4.32 13.44 8.78
N SER A 225 -3.42 14.38 9.02
CA SER A 225 -2.18 14.51 8.26
C SER A 225 -1.39 13.19 8.27
N LEU A 226 -1.47 12.43 9.36
CA LEU A 226 -0.79 11.16 9.58
C LEU A 226 -1.43 10.00 8.81
N PHE A 227 -2.76 9.91 8.79
CA PHE A 227 -3.45 8.90 7.98
C PHE A 227 -3.14 9.11 6.50
N THR A 228 -3.25 10.35 6.03
CA THR A 228 -2.92 10.73 4.65
C THR A 228 -1.46 10.40 4.31
N PHE A 229 -0.55 10.65 5.24
CA PHE A 229 0.87 10.34 5.09
C PHE A 229 1.13 8.84 4.97
N LEU A 230 0.49 8.00 5.79
CA LEU A 230 0.59 6.54 5.67
C LEU A 230 -0.05 6.02 4.39
N ALA A 231 -1.24 6.52 4.04
CA ALA A 231 -1.95 6.14 2.82
C ALA A 231 -1.15 6.47 1.55
N ALA A 232 -0.36 7.55 1.56
CA ALA A 232 0.52 7.92 0.45
C ALA A 232 1.61 6.87 0.15
N HIS A 233 1.95 6.00 1.10
CA HIS A 233 2.92 4.92 0.91
C HIS A 233 2.28 3.64 0.33
N ALA A 234 0.95 3.52 0.35
CA ALA A 234 0.25 2.32 -0.11
C ALA A 234 0.55 1.91 -1.57
N PRO A 235 0.70 2.83 -2.55
CA PRO A 235 1.05 2.43 -3.91
C PRO A 235 2.46 1.83 -4.05
N LEU A 236 3.39 2.21 -3.17
CA LEU A 236 4.80 1.78 -3.23
C LEU A 236 5.08 0.56 -2.36
N TYR A 237 4.41 0.47 -1.20
CA TYR A 237 4.59 -0.58 -0.20
C TYR A 237 3.23 -1.18 0.20
N PRO A 238 2.44 -1.71 -0.75
CA PRO A 238 1.05 -2.05 -0.51
C PRO A 238 0.88 -3.16 0.53
N ILE A 239 1.75 -4.17 0.53
CA ILE A 239 1.64 -5.30 1.45
C ILE A 239 2.15 -4.94 2.84
N GLU A 240 3.21 -4.14 2.91
CA GLU A 240 3.79 -3.67 4.16
C GLU A 240 2.83 -2.70 4.87
N VAL A 241 2.22 -1.76 4.12
CA VAL A 241 1.20 -0.84 4.66
C VAL A 241 -0.04 -1.63 5.10
N TYR A 242 -0.50 -2.60 4.30
CA TYR A 242 -1.63 -3.45 4.68
C TYR A 242 -1.35 -4.22 5.97
N ALA A 243 -0.17 -4.83 6.10
CA ALA A 243 0.21 -5.60 7.27
C ALA A 243 0.42 -4.74 8.51
N LEU A 244 1.00 -3.54 8.36
CA LEU A 244 1.11 -2.56 9.44
C LEU A 244 -0.28 -2.11 9.90
N ALA A 245 -1.17 -1.75 8.98
CA ALA A 245 -2.53 -1.36 9.31
C ALA A 245 -3.27 -2.49 10.02
N ALA A 246 -3.09 -3.73 9.56
CA ALA A 246 -3.68 -4.92 10.16
C ALA A 246 -3.13 -5.23 11.57
N SER A 247 -1.83 -5.04 11.81
CA SER A 247 -1.21 -5.33 13.11
C SER A 247 -1.72 -4.42 14.23
N ILE A 248 -2.20 -3.22 13.89
CA ILE A 248 -2.81 -2.25 14.82
C ILE A 248 -4.35 -2.16 14.67
N ASP A 249 -4.96 -3.08 13.93
CA ASP A 249 -6.40 -3.12 13.61
C ASP A 249 -6.97 -1.83 12.99
N LEU A 250 -6.17 -1.08 12.22
CA LEU A 250 -6.60 0.13 11.51
C LEU A 250 -7.27 -0.21 10.17
N TYR A 251 -8.53 -0.60 10.24
CA TYR A 251 -9.29 -1.09 9.08
C TYR A 251 -9.33 -0.12 7.89
N SER A 252 -9.49 1.19 8.11
CA SER A 252 -9.57 2.17 7.02
C SER A 252 -8.29 2.23 6.19
N LEU A 253 -7.12 2.16 6.83
CA LEU A 253 -5.83 2.14 6.15
C LEU A 253 -5.61 0.78 5.45
N ALA A 254 -5.99 -0.32 6.08
CA ALA A 254 -5.93 -1.65 5.47
C ALA A 254 -6.83 -1.73 4.22
N GLN A 255 -8.02 -1.15 4.29
CA GLN A 255 -8.93 -1.06 3.14
C GLN A 255 -8.32 -0.23 2.01
N ASN A 256 -7.72 0.93 2.32
CA ASN A 256 -7.02 1.75 1.33
C ASN A 256 -5.86 0.99 0.66
N ALA A 257 -5.01 0.33 1.47
CA ALA A 257 -3.88 -0.44 0.96
C ALA A 257 -4.32 -1.63 0.10
N SER A 258 -5.46 -2.26 0.40
CA SER A 258 -5.99 -3.39 -0.36
C SER A 258 -6.28 -3.09 -1.83
N LEU A 259 -6.49 -1.81 -2.19
CA LEU A 259 -6.65 -1.37 -3.58
C LEU A 259 -5.46 -1.72 -4.48
N TYR A 260 -4.28 -1.86 -3.88
CA TYR A 260 -3.02 -2.11 -4.59
C TYR A 260 -2.58 -3.58 -4.51
N LEU A 261 -3.37 -4.46 -3.89
CA LEU A 261 -3.03 -5.87 -3.63
C LEU A 261 -3.68 -6.86 -4.60
N HIS A 262 -4.20 -6.40 -5.73
CA HIS A 262 -4.86 -7.28 -6.71
C HIS A 262 -3.88 -8.22 -7.43
N GLU A 263 -2.65 -7.78 -7.63
CA GLU A 263 -1.59 -8.55 -8.30
C GLU A 263 -0.75 -9.37 -7.31
N LEU A 264 -1.04 -9.26 -6.01
CA LEU A 264 -0.35 -10.00 -4.95
C LEU A 264 -0.48 -11.50 -5.21
N ASP A 265 0.66 -12.18 -5.27
CA ASP A 265 0.71 -13.62 -5.23
C ASP A 265 0.53 -14.12 -3.81
N LEU A 266 -0.56 -14.85 -3.60
CA LEU A 266 -0.88 -15.49 -2.32
C LEU A 266 -0.24 -16.88 -2.20
N CYS A 267 0.38 -17.42 -3.25
CA CYS A 267 0.98 -18.75 -3.22
C CYS A 267 2.36 -18.72 -2.55
N PRO A 268 2.56 -19.46 -1.45
CA PRO A 268 3.88 -19.66 -0.89
C PRO A 268 4.57 -20.78 -1.68
N THR A 269 5.23 -20.45 -2.79
CA THR A 269 6.10 -21.43 -3.49
C THR A 269 7.52 -21.28 -2.99
N ASP A 270 8.16 -22.37 -2.57
CA ASP A 270 9.59 -22.35 -2.18
C ASP A 270 10.53 -22.12 -3.38
N ASP A 271 9.96 -21.96 -4.58
CA ASP A 271 10.65 -21.62 -5.81
C ASP A 271 11.10 -20.15 -5.78
N GLU A 272 12.35 -19.93 -5.41
CA GLU A 272 13.07 -18.64 -5.47
C GLU A 272 13.24 -18.12 -6.92
N ASP A 273 12.87 -18.92 -7.93
CA ASP A 273 13.08 -18.65 -9.36
C ASP A 273 11.92 -17.91 -10.07
N CYS A 274 10.96 -17.37 -9.34
CA CYS A 274 9.97 -16.45 -9.91
C CYS A 274 10.60 -15.07 -10.20
N ALA A 275 11.46 -15.03 -11.22
CA ALA A 275 12.19 -13.86 -11.73
C ALA A 275 11.30 -12.86 -12.49
N GLY A 276 10.08 -12.61 -12.00
CA GLY A 276 9.25 -11.49 -12.41
C GLY A 276 8.80 -10.80 -11.14
N GLY A 277 9.09 -9.49 -11.00
CA GLY A 277 8.85 -8.66 -9.82
C GLY A 277 7.38 -8.53 -9.38
N LYS A 278 6.73 -9.66 -9.16
CA LYS A 278 5.37 -9.83 -8.70
C LYS A 278 5.40 -9.74 -7.19
N LEU A 279 4.54 -8.88 -6.64
CA LEU A 279 4.37 -8.71 -5.21
C LEU A 279 4.00 -10.07 -4.58
N ARG A 280 4.76 -10.54 -3.58
CA ARG A 280 4.58 -11.86 -2.97
C ARG A 280 4.30 -11.74 -1.47
N LEU A 281 3.39 -12.57 -0.98
CA LEU A 281 3.11 -12.67 0.45
C LEU A 281 4.21 -13.49 1.16
N THR A 282 4.95 -12.88 2.08
CA THR A 282 5.91 -13.59 2.93
C THR A 282 5.24 -14.13 4.20
N PRO A 283 5.73 -15.24 4.79
CA PRO A 283 5.19 -15.78 6.05
C PRO A 283 5.24 -14.78 7.22
N GLU A 284 6.26 -13.93 7.25
CA GLU A 284 6.41 -12.88 8.25
C GLU A 284 5.28 -11.85 8.16
N MET A 285 4.92 -11.47 6.93
CA MET A 285 3.85 -10.52 6.68
C MET A 285 2.48 -11.09 7.02
N ALA A 286 2.25 -12.37 6.72
CA ALA A 286 1.06 -13.10 7.13
C ALA A 286 0.92 -13.16 8.66
N ARG A 287 2.03 -13.36 9.38
CA ARG A 287 2.06 -13.33 10.85
C ARG A 287 1.75 -11.93 11.39
N LYS A 288 2.37 -10.90 10.81
CA LYS A 288 2.18 -9.49 11.19
C LYS A 288 0.73 -9.03 11.03
N MET A 289 0.09 -9.32 9.88
CA MET A 289 -1.31 -8.91 9.66
C MET A 289 -2.33 -9.74 10.43
N GLY A 290 -1.97 -10.96 10.84
CA GLY A 290 -2.85 -11.88 11.54
C GLY A 290 -3.92 -12.53 10.65
N GLY A 291 -4.59 -13.55 11.21
CA GLY A 291 -5.54 -14.39 10.45
C GLY A 291 -6.78 -13.64 9.95
N VAL A 292 -7.28 -12.64 10.69
CA VAL A 292 -8.48 -11.89 10.31
C VAL A 292 -8.25 -11.09 9.03
N TYR A 293 -7.17 -10.30 8.98
CA TYR A 293 -6.85 -9.52 7.80
C TYR A 293 -6.34 -10.37 6.64
N LEU A 294 -5.66 -11.48 6.92
CA LEU A 294 -5.32 -12.46 5.88
C LEU A 294 -6.59 -13.04 5.22
N MET A 295 -7.57 -13.46 6.01
CA MET A 295 -8.83 -14.00 5.49
C MET A 295 -9.65 -12.96 4.72
N ARG A 296 -9.63 -11.70 5.16
CA ARG A 296 -10.22 -10.58 4.42
C ARG A 296 -9.58 -10.40 3.05
N LEU A 297 -8.24 -10.43 2.99
CA LEU A 297 -7.48 -10.31 1.74
C LEU A 297 -7.77 -11.46 0.78
N ILE A 298 -7.74 -12.70 1.27
CA ILE A 298 -8.11 -13.90 0.50
C ILE A 298 -9.56 -13.80 0.01
N GLY A 299 -10.48 -13.36 0.88
CA GLY A 299 -11.89 -13.17 0.53
C GLY A 299 -12.10 -12.12 -0.56
N MET A 300 -11.34 -11.03 -0.55
CA MET A 300 -11.33 -10.04 -1.64
C MET A 300 -10.89 -10.67 -2.96
N HIS A 301 -9.76 -11.38 -2.97
CA HIS A 301 -9.24 -12.08 -4.15
C HIS A 301 -10.26 -13.08 -4.72
N LYS A 302 -10.87 -13.89 -3.84
CA LYS A 302 -11.91 -14.86 -4.21
C LYS A 302 -13.13 -14.19 -4.83
N ARG A 303 -13.72 -13.18 -4.18
CA ARG A 303 -14.88 -12.45 -4.70
C ARG A 303 -14.58 -11.82 -6.06
N ARG A 304 -13.36 -11.30 -6.23
CA ARG A 304 -12.92 -10.71 -7.49
C ARG A 304 -12.79 -11.76 -8.59
N LEU A 305 -12.21 -12.93 -8.30
CA LEU A 305 -12.11 -14.02 -9.27
C LEU A 305 -13.48 -14.62 -9.64
N GLU A 306 -14.40 -14.71 -8.68
CA GLU A 306 -15.80 -15.12 -8.92
C GLU A 306 -16.54 -14.12 -9.83
N ALA A 307 -16.33 -12.81 -9.61
CA ALA A 307 -16.86 -11.77 -10.49
C ALA A 307 -16.28 -11.86 -11.91
N LEU A 308 -14.96 -12.10 -12.03
CA LEU A 308 -14.31 -12.33 -13.33
C LEU A 308 -14.94 -13.51 -14.04
N ARG A 309 -15.06 -14.67 -13.37
CA ARG A 309 -15.66 -15.89 -13.92
C ARG A 309 -17.09 -15.63 -14.41
N THR A 310 -17.89 -14.93 -13.61
CA THR A 310 -19.28 -14.60 -13.96
C THR A 310 -19.35 -13.72 -15.22
N ALA A 311 -18.47 -12.72 -15.31
CA ALA A 311 -18.41 -11.82 -16.45
C ALA A 311 -17.93 -12.55 -17.72
N VAL A 312 -16.82 -13.29 -17.67
CA VAL A 312 -16.25 -13.92 -18.88
C VAL A 312 -16.99 -15.18 -19.32
N CYS A 313 -17.63 -15.94 -18.43
CA CYS A 313 -18.36 -17.15 -18.80
C CYS A 313 -19.75 -16.87 -19.41
N THR A 314 -20.26 -15.64 -19.30
CA THR A 314 -21.54 -15.26 -19.90
C THR A 314 -21.34 -14.91 -21.38
N ALA A 315 -21.76 -15.83 -22.26
CA ALA A 315 -21.62 -15.67 -23.71
C ALA A 315 -22.59 -14.63 -24.30
N PRO A 316 -22.29 -14.05 -25.48
CA PRO A 316 -23.21 -13.17 -26.20
C PRO A 316 -24.53 -13.89 -26.52
N GLU A 317 -25.64 -13.16 -26.39
CA GLU A 317 -26.96 -13.65 -26.74
C GLU A 317 -27.04 -13.92 -28.26
N GLY A 318 -27.64 -15.06 -28.61
CA GLY A 318 -27.97 -15.35 -30.01
C GLY A 318 -29.17 -14.53 -30.44
N HIS A 319 -29.19 -14.11 -31.70
CA HIS A 319 -30.38 -13.47 -32.27
C HIS A 319 -31.33 -14.53 -32.84
N LEU A 320 -32.63 -14.21 -32.90
CA LEU A 320 -33.60 -15.05 -33.60
C LEU A 320 -33.23 -15.18 -35.08
N ILE A 321 -33.28 -16.41 -35.59
CA ILE A 321 -33.02 -16.73 -36.99
C ILE A 321 -34.33 -16.50 -37.77
N ASP A 322 -34.64 -15.23 -38.03
CA ASP A 322 -35.75 -14.85 -38.87
C ASP A 322 -35.29 -14.70 -40.33
N ARG A 323 -36.22 -14.99 -41.25
CA ARG A 323 -36.13 -15.04 -42.73
C ARG A 323 -35.24 -13.97 -43.40
N PRO A 324 -34.78 -14.25 -44.64
CA PRO A 324 -33.41 -14.02 -45.09
C PRO A 324 -33.01 -12.55 -44.93
N SER A 325 -32.35 -12.25 -43.81
CA SER A 325 -31.54 -11.03 -43.70
C SER A 325 -30.30 -11.22 -44.55
N GLU A 326 -29.76 -10.11 -45.07
CA GLU A 326 -28.60 -10.04 -45.98
C GLU A 326 -27.36 -10.83 -45.50
N ASP A 327 -27.32 -11.20 -44.22
CA ASP A 327 -26.19 -11.79 -43.52
C ASP A 327 -26.11 -13.33 -43.50
N GLN A 328 -27.14 -14.07 -43.95
CA GLN A 328 -27.18 -15.56 -44.00
C GLN A 328 -26.58 -16.27 -42.75
N CYS A 329 -26.97 -15.86 -41.54
CA CYS A 329 -26.46 -16.43 -40.29
C CYS A 329 -27.19 -17.74 -39.92
N SER A 330 -26.45 -18.83 -39.73
CA SER A 330 -26.98 -20.14 -39.33
C SER A 330 -26.89 -20.38 -37.82
N ALA A 331 -27.64 -21.38 -37.33
CA ALA A 331 -27.50 -21.84 -35.95
C ALA A 331 -26.08 -22.35 -35.66
N GLU A 332 -25.39 -22.89 -36.67
CA GLU A 332 -24.00 -23.36 -36.54
C GLU A 332 -23.03 -22.19 -36.37
N ASP A 333 -23.26 -21.06 -37.04
CA ASP A 333 -22.43 -19.86 -36.89
C ASP A 333 -22.54 -19.29 -35.46
N GLN A 334 -23.75 -19.23 -34.92
CA GLN A 334 -23.98 -18.83 -33.53
C GLN A 334 -23.38 -19.83 -32.53
N ALA A 335 -23.48 -21.13 -32.80
CA ALA A 335 -22.86 -22.16 -31.96
C ALA A 335 -21.32 -22.09 -32.00
N SER A 336 -20.74 -21.81 -33.16
CA SER A 336 -19.31 -21.63 -33.35
C SER A 336 -18.78 -20.43 -32.57
N LEU A 337 -19.48 -19.29 -32.61
CA LEU A 337 -19.14 -18.12 -31.79
C LEU A 337 -19.20 -18.43 -30.29
N LYS A 338 -20.24 -19.12 -29.83
CA LYS A 338 -20.36 -19.54 -28.42
C LYS A 338 -19.24 -20.50 -27.99
N ARG A 339 -18.82 -21.43 -28.86
CA ARG A 339 -17.69 -22.32 -28.62
C ARG A 339 -16.37 -21.56 -28.52
N ALA A 340 -16.11 -20.63 -29.44
CA ALA A 340 -14.92 -19.78 -29.42
C ALA A 340 -14.88 -18.91 -28.14
N TRP A 341 -16.03 -18.33 -27.77
CA TRP A 341 -16.17 -17.58 -26.52
C TRP A 341 -15.84 -18.45 -25.30
N ALA A 342 -16.40 -19.66 -25.21
CA ALA A 342 -16.16 -20.57 -24.10
C ALA A 342 -14.68 -20.94 -23.95
N LEU A 343 -13.96 -21.12 -25.05
CA LEU A 343 -12.52 -21.38 -25.04
C LEU A 343 -11.71 -20.18 -24.53
N ALA A 344 -12.02 -18.96 -24.99
CA ALA A 344 -11.37 -17.74 -24.49
C ALA A 344 -11.68 -17.50 -22.99
N ALA A 345 -12.93 -17.73 -22.58
CA ALA A 345 -13.33 -17.64 -21.18
C ALA A 345 -12.57 -18.64 -20.31
N ALA A 346 -12.44 -19.90 -20.77
CA ALA A 346 -11.66 -20.92 -20.08
C ALA A 346 -10.17 -20.53 -19.96
N TYR A 347 -9.58 -20.00 -21.03
CA TYR A 347 -8.20 -19.49 -21.01
C TYR A 347 -8.03 -18.42 -19.93
N ILE A 348 -8.85 -17.37 -19.93
CA ILE A 348 -8.79 -16.29 -18.93
C ILE A 348 -8.97 -16.84 -17.52
N VAL A 349 -9.97 -17.70 -17.27
CA VAL A 349 -10.23 -18.26 -15.93
C VAL A 349 -9.05 -19.10 -15.43
N CYS A 350 -8.31 -19.76 -16.32
CA CYS A 350 -7.18 -20.59 -15.97
C CYS A 350 -5.85 -19.82 -15.83
N THR A 351 -5.65 -18.71 -16.55
CA THR A 351 -4.35 -18.04 -16.62
C THR A 351 -4.34 -16.65 -15.99
N ALA A 352 -5.49 -16.02 -15.82
CA ALA A 352 -5.56 -14.65 -15.31
C ALA A 352 -5.62 -14.62 -13.78
N GLY A 353 -4.83 -13.72 -13.20
CA GLY A 353 -4.93 -13.37 -11.79
C GLY A 353 -6.05 -12.35 -11.51
N PRO A 354 -6.34 -12.09 -10.23
CA PRO A 354 -7.34 -11.08 -9.83
C PRO A 354 -6.98 -9.65 -10.27
N GLY A 355 -5.70 -9.39 -10.57
CA GLY A 355 -5.22 -8.12 -11.14
C GLY A 355 -5.40 -7.94 -12.65
N VAL A 356 -6.01 -8.89 -13.37
CA VAL A 356 -6.11 -8.79 -14.84
C VAL A 356 -6.78 -7.50 -15.31
N SER A 357 -6.13 -6.81 -16.25
CA SER A 357 -6.63 -5.54 -16.78
C SER A 357 -7.82 -5.77 -17.72
N ALA A 358 -8.74 -4.79 -17.78
CA ALA A 358 -9.83 -4.81 -18.76
C ALA A 358 -9.30 -4.86 -20.21
N GLN A 359 -8.13 -4.28 -20.47
CA GLN A 359 -7.49 -4.31 -21.79
C GLN A 359 -7.05 -5.73 -22.18
N THR A 360 -6.51 -6.50 -21.24
CA THR A 360 -6.13 -7.90 -21.47
C THR A 360 -7.35 -8.77 -21.76
N ILE A 361 -8.44 -8.56 -21.02
CA ILE A 361 -9.72 -9.24 -21.29
C ILE A 361 -10.21 -8.86 -22.69
N ASP A 362 -10.30 -7.56 -23.01
CA ASP A 362 -10.74 -7.09 -24.33
C ASP A 362 -9.90 -7.64 -25.47
N GLY A 363 -8.56 -7.61 -25.33
CA GLY A 363 -7.64 -8.13 -26.33
C GLY A 363 -7.82 -9.62 -26.61
N THR A 364 -8.36 -10.38 -25.65
CA THR A 364 -8.62 -11.82 -25.79
C THR A 364 -9.89 -12.10 -26.60
N PHE A 365 -10.95 -11.31 -26.43
CA PHE A 365 -12.24 -11.56 -27.08
C PHE A 365 -12.47 -10.74 -28.36
N ARG A 366 -11.88 -9.55 -28.47
CA ARG A 366 -12.04 -8.65 -29.64
C ARG A 366 -11.65 -9.27 -30.99
N PRO A 367 -10.66 -10.19 -31.09
CA PRO A 367 -10.36 -10.89 -32.35
C PRO A 367 -11.55 -11.65 -32.95
N PHE A 368 -12.54 -12.05 -32.15
CA PHE A 368 -13.74 -12.73 -32.65
C PHE A 368 -14.59 -11.83 -33.55
N ALA A 369 -14.61 -10.52 -33.32
CA ALA A 369 -15.36 -9.57 -34.14
C ALA A 369 -14.90 -9.55 -35.61
N GLN A 370 -13.63 -9.90 -35.87
CA GLN A 370 -13.07 -9.99 -37.23
C GLN A 370 -13.53 -11.26 -37.96
N HIS A 371 -13.93 -12.30 -37.23
CA HIS A 371 -14.28 -13.62 -37.76
C HIS A 371 -15.79 -13.84 -37.84
N VAL A 372 -16.61 -12.88 -37.38
CA VAL A 372 -18.07 -12.93 -37.42
C VAL A 372 -18.57 -12.11 -38.60
N ALA A 373 -19.06 -12.79 -39.65
CA ALA A 373 -19.60 -12.14 -40.85
C ALA A 373 -20.97 -11.49 -40.61
N CYS A 374 -21.80 -12.06 -39.73
CA CYS A 374 -23.13 -11.54 -39.44
C CYS A 374 -23.07 -10.26 -38.60
N SER A 375 -23.68 -9.18 -39.09
CA SER A 375 -23.69 -7.87 -38.44
C SER A 375 -24.37 -7.90 -37.07
N ARG A 376 -25.45 -8.68 -36.93
CA ARG A 376 -26.20 -8.84 -35.67
C ARG A 376 -25.40 -9.59 -34.61
N CYS A 377 -24.71 -10.67 -34.99
CA CYS A 377 -23.81 -11.40 -34.09
C CYS A 377 -22.65 -10.52 -33.65
N ARG A 378 -22.08 -9.71 -34.56
CA ARG A 378 -21.02 -8.76 -34.23
C ARG A 378 -21.52 -7.70 -33.25
N HIS A 379 -22.70 -7.13 -33.47
CA HIS A 379 -23.29 -6.17 -32.55
C HIS A 379 -23.57 -6.79 -31.16
N ALA A 380 -24.10 -8.02 -31.11
CA ALA A 380 -24.32 -8.74 -29.86
C ALA A 380 -23.01 -9.02 -29.12
N LEU A 381 -21.94 -9.35 -29.84
CA LEU A 381 -20.58 -9.51 -29.30
C LEU A 381 -20.08 -8.19 -28.70
N ASP A 382 -20.11 -7.10 -29.45
CA ASP A 382 -19.65 -5.78 -28.98
C ASP A 382 -20.42 -5.34 -27.73
N LYS A 383 -21.75 -5.48 -27.74
CA LYS A 383 -22.60 -5.19 -26.58
C LYS A 383 -22.23 -6.04 -25.36
N ARG A 384 -21.90 -7.33 -25.57
CA ARG A 384 -21.47 -8.21 -24.47
C ARG A 384 -20.09 -7.79 -23.94
N LEU A 385 -19.14 -7.42 -24.81
CA LEU A 385 -17.82 -6.93 -24.40
C LEU A 385 -17.94 -5.66 -23.54
N GLU A 386 -18.78 -4.72 -23.94
CA GLU A 386 -19.06 -3.52 -23.15
C GLU A 386 -19.66 -3.85 -21.77
N SER A 387 -20.61 -4.79 -21.72
CA SER A 387 -21.21 -5.25 -20.46
C SER A 387 -20.19 -5.94 -19.55
N MET A 388 -19.39 -6.84 -20.11
CA MET A 388 -18.33 -7.54 -19.40
C MET A 388 -17.28 -6.57 -18.82
N ASN A 389 -16.87 -5.55 -19.59
CA ASN A 389 -15.97 -4.52 -19.09
C ASN A 389 -16.57 -3.69 -17.95
N ARG A 390 -17.85 -3.35 -18.05
CA ARG A 390 -18.57 -2.65 -16.99
C ARG A 390 -18.68 -3.51 -15.73
N GLU A 391 -19.06 -4.79 -15.88
CA GLU A 391 -19.11 -5.77 -14.79
C GLU A 391 -17.74 -5.94 -14.12
N TRP A 392 -16.65 -6.01 -14.90
CA TRP A 392 -15.30 -6.14 -14.35
C TRP A 392 -14.81 -4.89 -13.62
N ARG A 393 -15.17 -3.70 -14.10
CA ARG A 393 -14.81 -2.43 -13.45
C ARG A 393 -15.44 -2.27 -12.07
N VAL A 394 -16.65 -2.81 -11.86
CA VAL A 394 -17.35 -2.75 -10.57
C VAL A 394 -17.04 -3.95 -9.66
N ALA A 395 -16.23 -4.91 -10.13
CA ALA A 395 -15.82 -6.05 -9.31
C ALA A 395 -15.10 -5.57 -8.03
N PRO A 396 -15.30 -6.25 -6.89
CA PRO A 396 -14.72 -5.84 -5.60
C PRO A 396 -13.22 -5.55 -5.70
N ARG A 397 -12.80 -4.38 -5.19
CA ARG A 397 -11.42 -3.89 -5.24
C ARG A 397 -10.75 -3.76 -3.88
N THR A 398 -11.51 -4.00 -2.82
CA THR A 398 -11.06 -3.83 -1.43
C THR A 398 -11.62 -4.94 -0.56
N ILE A 399 -11.02 -5.09 0.62
CA ILE A 399 -11.48 -6.02 1.66
C ILE A 399 -12.87 -5.71 2.21
#